data_AF-A0A840YJF8-F1
#
_entry.id   AF-A0A840YJF8-F1
#
_cell.length_a   1.000
_cell.length_b   1.000
_cell.length_c   1.000
_cell.angle_alpha   90.00
_cell.angle_beta   90.00
_cell.angle_gamma   90.00
#
_symmetry.space_group_name_H-M   'P 1'
#
loop_
_entity.id
_entity.type
_entity.pdbx_description
1 polymer ?
#
loop_
_entity_poly.entity_id
_entity_poly.type
_entity_poly.pdbx_seq_one_letter_code
_entity_poly.pdbx_strand_id
1 'polypeptide(L)'
;MISFEAVLARVSGLDAARLEAWVGEGWVRPDRRAGRLLFQEIDVARCRLILELEEEMEVGESAMPVVLGLLDQLHQTRRQLRRLAEALERGGGAPGPAGNG
;
A
#
# COMPACT_ATOMS: atom_id res chain seq x y z
N MET A 1 -8.52 11.11 -4.63
CA MET A 1 -7.19 11.68 -4.96
C MET A 1 -6.92 12.79 -3.96
N ILE A 2 -5.73 12.79 -3.38
CA ILE A 2 -5.31 13.61 -2.24
C ILE A 2 -4.14 14.47 -2.75
N SER A 3 -4.17 15.77 -2.48
CA SER A 3 -3.07 16.66 -2.87
C SER A 3 -1.85 16.47 -1.97
N PHE A 4 -0.68 16.91 -2.43
CA PHE A 4 0.55 16.94 -1.64
C PHE A 4 0.36 17.59 -0.25
N GLU A 5 -0.20 18.80 -0.21
CA GLU A 5 -0.53 19.51 1.04
C GLU A 5 -1.47 18.72 1.96
N ALA A 6 -2.46 18.02 1.39
CA ALA A 6 -3.40 17.22 2.16
C ALA A 6 -2.74 15.94 2.73
N VAL A 7 -1.67 15.43 2.12
CA VAL A 7 -0.87 14.35 2.71
C VAL A 7 -0.13 14.87 3.95
N LEU A 8 0.55 16.01 3.83
CA LEU A 8 1.28 16.63 4.94
C LEU A 8 0.36 16.92 6.13
N ALA A 9 -0.86 17.41 5.87
CA ALA A 9 -1.85 17.66 6.91
C ALA A 9 -2.40 16.38 7.59
N ARG A 10 -2.29 15.21 6.92
CA ARG A 10 -2.86 13.93 7.40
C ARG A 10 -1.83 12.99 8.02
N VAL A 11 -0.55 13.29 7.87
CA VAL A 11 0.56 12.46 8.33
C VAL A 11 1.45 13.32 9.24
N SER A 12 1.17 13.24 10.54
CA SER A 12 1.98 13.93 11.55
C SER A 12 3.44 13.45 11.49
N GLY A 13 4.40 14.38 11.57
CA GLY A 13 5.83 14.06 11.49
C GLY A 13 6.40 14.03 10.06
N LEU A 14 5.54 14.13 9.04
CA LEU A 14 5.97 14.25 7.65
C LEU A 14 6.04 15.72 7.21
N ASP A 15 7.21 16.14 6.73
CA ASP A 15 7.40 17.44 6.09
C ASP A 15 7.48 17.32 4.55
N ALA A 16 7.46 18.47 3.88
CA ALA A 16 7.50 18.55 2.43
C ALA A 16 8.78 17.95 1.84
N ALA A 17 9.93 18.18 2.46
CA ALA A 17 11.22 17.72 1.95
C ALA A 17 11.33 16.19 2.00
N ARG A 18 10.88 15.56 3.09
CA ARG A 18 10.80 14.10 3.23
C ARG A 18 9.84 13.51 2.20
N LEU A 19 8.65 14.09 2.04
CA LEU A 19 7.69 13.58 1.05
C LEU A 19 8.19 13.72 -0.39
N GLU A 20 8.88 14.81 -0.72
CA GLU A 20 9.54 14.98 -2.03
C GLU A 20 10.64 13.95 -2.24
N ALA A 21 11.50 13.72 -1.23
CA ALA A 21 12.55 12.72 -1.28
C ALA A 21 11.97 11.31 -1.48
N TRP A 22 10.94 10.93 -0.73
CA TRP A 22 10.29 9.62 -0.87
C TRP A 22 9.64 9.41 -2.23
N VAL A 23 9.12 10.47 -2.85
CA VAL A 23 8.61 10.41 -4.23
C VAL A 23 9.76 10.31 -5.24
N GLY A 24 10.88 11.02 -5.00
CA GLY A 24 12.09 10.97 -5.82
C GLY A 24 12.76 9.59 -5.83
N GLU A 25 12.90 8.99 -4.65
CA GLU A 25 13.42 7.63 -4.44
C GLU A 25 12.40 6.54 -4.84
N GLY A 26 11.18 6.94 -5.17
CA GLY A 26 10.12 6.03 -5.61
C GLY A 26 9.58 5.12 -4.52
N TRP A 27 9.78 5.46 -3.25
CA TRP A 27 9.17 4.79 -2.09
C TRP A 27 7.67 5.07 -2.05
N VAL A 28 7.26 6.29 -2.38
CA VAL A 28 5.86 6.67 -2.57
C VAL A 28 5.63 7.03 -4.02
N ARG A 29 4.63 6.43 -4.67
CA ARG A 29 4.42 6.53 -6.13
C ARG A 29 3.04 7.11 -6.45
N PRO A 30 2.82 8.41 -6.19
CA PRO A 30 1.55 9.04 -6.53
C PRO A 30 1.38 9.18 -8.04
N ASP A 31 0.15 9.40 -8.48
CA ASP A 31 -0.16 9.76 -9.86
C ASP A 31 0.34 11.18 -10.15
N ARG A 32 0.89 11.40 -11.36
CA ARG A 32 1.14 12.75 -11.88
C ARG A 32 0.03 13.14 -12.84
N ARG A 33 -0.70 14.22 -12.54
CA ARG A 33 -1.73 14.77 -13.43
C ARG A 33 -1.58 16.28 -13.56
N ALA A 34 -1.49 16.77 -14.79
CA ALA A 34 -1.31 18.19 -15.10
C ALA A 34 -0.19 18.86 -14.27
N GLY A 35 0.94 18.17 -14.12
CA GLY A 35 2.10 18.67 -13.35
C GLY A 35 1.96 18.59 -11.83
N ARG A 36 0.84 18.08 -11.29
CA ARG A 36 0.62 17.93 -9.84
C ARG A 36 0.70 16.46 -9.40
N LEU A 37 1.24 16.24 -8.21
CA LEU A 37 1.21 14.95 -7.53
C LEU A 37 -0.16 14.73 -6.88
N LEU A 38 -0.77 13.59 -7.20
CA LEU A 38 -2.06 13.17 -6.68
C LEU A 38 -1.92 11.79 -6.04
N PHE A 39 -2.10 11.77 -4.72
CA PHE A 39 -1.95 10.60 -3.88
C PHE A 39 -3.28 9.87 -3.75
N GLN A 40 -3.21 8.56 -3.58
CA GLN A 40 -4.32 7.71 -3.18
C GLN A 40 -4.23 7.43 -1.67
N GLU A 41 -5.29 6.85 -1.10
CA GLU A 41 -5.28 6.46 0.33
C GLU A 41 -4.16 5.47 0.65
N ILE A 42 -3.81 4.59 -0.30
CA ILE A 42 -2.69 3.65 -0.13
C ILE A 42 -1.34 4.36 -0.04
N ASP A 43 -1.18 5.51 -0.70
CA ASP A 43 0.07 6.29 -0.61
C ASP A 43 0.19 6.98 0.75
N VAL A 44 -0.93 7.48 1.30
CA VAL A 44 -0.98 8.05 2.66
C VAL A 44 -0.68 6.99 3.71
N ALA A 45 -1.25 5.78 3.55
CA ALA A 45 -0.92 4.65 4.42
C ALA A 45 0.56 4.27 4.33
N ARG A 46 1.14 4.29 3.11
CA ARG A 46 2.56 4.03 2.90
C ARG A 46 3.44 5.11 3.55
N CYS A 47 3.05 6.38 3.51
CA CYS A 47 3.79 7.45 4.18
C CYS A 47 3.87 7.22 5.70
N ARG A 48 2.77 6.81 6.32
CA ARG A 48 2.72 6.50 7.76
C ARG A 48 3.61 5.31 8.12
N LEU A 49 3.57 4.27 7.28
CA LEU A 49 4.42 3.09 7.44
C LEU A 49 5.91 3.46 7.34
N ILE A 50 6.30 4.31 6.39
CA ILE A 50 7.70 4.73 6.27
C ILE A 50 8.14 5.49 7.53
N LEU A 51 7.31 6.39 8.08
CA LEU A 51 7.60 7.04 9.36
C LEU A 51 7.77 6.04 10.50
N GLU A 52 6.85 5.07 10.64
CA GLU A 52 6.93 4.03 11.68
C GLU A 52 8.23 3.22 11.56
N LEU A 53 8.63 2.86 10.34
CA LEU A 53 9.88 2.15 10.08
C LEU A 53 11.11 2.99 10.44
N GLU A 54 11.12 4.29 10.13
CA GLU A 54 12.24 5.18 10.47
C GLU A 54 12.30 5.49 11.98
N GLU A 55 11.16 5.75 12.62
CA GLU A 55 11.06 6.28 13.98
C GLU A 55 11.02 5.19 15.06
N GLU A 56 10.26 4.11 14.84
CA GLU A 56 10.09 3.05 15.85
C GLU A 56 11.07 1.88 15.65
N MET A 57 11.42 1.61 14.39
CA MET A 57 12.26 0.46 14.03
C MET A 57 13.68 0.85 13.60
N GLU A 58 14.01 2.14 13.63
CA GLU A 58 15.32 2.70 13.26
C GLU A 58 15.84 2.20 11.90
N VAL A 59 14.92 1.96 10.95
CA VAL A 59 15.28 1.51 9.60
C VAL A 59 15.94 2.66 8.87
N GLY A 60 17.24 2.54 8.63
CA GLY A 60 18.01 3.51 7.86
C GLY A 60 17.56 3.59 6.40
N GLU A 61 17.80 4.75 5.79
CA GLU A 61 17.45 5.06 4.40
C GLU A 61 17.96 4.02 3.38
N SER A 62 19.15 3.43 3.59
CA SER A 62 19.71 2.40 2.71
C SER A 62 18.99 1.05 2.80
N ALA A 63 18.38 0.74 3.94
CA ALA A 63 17.62 -0.49 4.15
C ALA A 63 16.15 -0.35 3.74
N MET A 64 15.63 0.89 3.71
CA MET A 64 14.23 1.18 3.44
C MET A 64 13.71 0.56 2.13
N PRO A 65 14.39 0.64 0.97
CA PRO A 65 13.90 0.04 -0.28
C PRO A 65 13.72 -1.47 -0.17
N VAL A 66 14.62 -2.14 0.56
CA VAL A 66 14.56 -3.60 0.76
C VAL A 66 13.37 -3.96 1.65
N VAL A 67 13.20 -3.25 2.78
CA VAL A 67 12.08 -3.47 3.70
C VAL A 67 10.73 -3.24 3.02
N LEU A 68 10.59 -2.12 2.30
CA LEU A 68 9.37 -1.82 1.54
C LEU A 68 9.09 -2.88 0.48
N GLY A 69 10.12 -3.36 -0.24
CA GLY A 69 9.99 -4.44 -1.21
C GLY A 69 9.51 -5.75 -0.58
N LEU A 70 10.03 -6.11 0.60
CA LEU A 70 9.60 -7.30 1.35
C LEU A 70 8.14 -7.18 1.82
N LEU A 71 7.72 -6.00 2.30
CA LEU A 71 6.34 -5.75 2.68
C LEU A 71 5.40 -5.83 1.48
N ASP A 72 5.78 -5.23 0.34
CA ASP A 72 5.01 -5.31 -0.90
C ASP A 72 4.85 -6.78 -1.36
N GLN A 73 5.92 -7.57 -1.31
CA GLN A 73 5.88 -9.01 -1.60
C GLN A 73 4.96 -9.77 -0.64
N LEU A 74 5.04 -9.52 0.66
CA LEU A 74 4.17 -10.15 1.66
C LEU A 74 2.69 -9.81 1.41
N HIS A 75 2.39 -8.55 1.12
CA HIS A 75 1.03 -8.14 0.79
C HIS A 75 0.53 -8.80 -0.50
N GLN A 76 1.38 -8.97 -1.51
CA GLN A 76 1.05 -9.68 -2.73
C GLN A 76 0.72 -11.15 -2.46
N THR A 77 1.57 -11.85 -1.70
CA THR A 77 1.34 -13.24 -1.30
C THR A 77 0.02 -13.40 -0.54
N ARG A 78 -0.25 -12.51 0.44
CA ARG A 78 -1.52 -12.51 1.19
C ARG A 78 -2.73 -12.27 0.28
N ARG A 79 -2.62 -11.41 -0.73
CA ARG A 79 -3.68 -11.19 -1.73
C ARG A 79 -3.90 -12.45 -2.59
N GLN A 80 -2.84 -13.11 -3.03
CA GLN A 80 -2.93 -14.33 -3.84
C GLN A 80 -3.60 -15.47 -3.06
N LEU A 81 -3.20 -15.69 -1.80
CA LEU A 81 -3.83 -16.69 -0.94
C LEU A 81 -5.33 -16.44 -0.72
N ARG A 82 -5.73 -15.19 -0.46
CA ARG A 82 -7.16 -14.84 -0.34
C ARG A 82 -7.95 -15.12 -1.61
N ARG A 83 -7.41 -14.77 -2.78
CA ARG A 83 -8.04 -15.06 -4.07
C ARG A 83 -8.21 -16.56 -4.32
N LEU A 84 -7.22 -17.37 -3.91
CA LEU A 84 -7.30 -18.82 -4.00
C LEU A 84 -8.39 -19.37 -3.07
N ALA A 85 -8.44 -18.90 -1.81
CA ALA A 85 -9.49 -19.29 -0.87
C ALA A 85 -10.90 -18.95 -1.41
N GLU A 86 -11.11 -17.73 -1.87
CA GLU A 86 -12.38 -17.29 -2.48
C GLU A 86 -12.77 -18.11 -3.72
N ALA A 87 -11.79 -18.58 -4.50
CA ALA A 87 -12.05 -19.42 -5.67
C ALA A 87 -12.46 -20.84 -5.28
N LEU A 88 -11.85 -21.40 -4.23
CA LEU A 88 -12.24 -22.70 -3.67
C LEU A 88 -13.65 -22.65 -3.07
N GLU A 89 -14.00 -21.58 -2.36
CA GLU A 89 -15.34 -21.38 -1.81
C GLU A 89 -16.40 -21.28 -2.92
N ARG A 90 -16.11 -20.55 -4.00
CA ARG A 90 -17.01 -20.45 -5.17
C ARG A 90 -17.13 -21.77 -5.95
N GLY A 91 -16.08 -22.58 -6.00
CA GLY A 91 -16.07 -23.88 -6.68
C GLY A 91 -16.69 -25.03 -5.87
N GLY A 92 -16.76 -24.90 -4.54
CA GLY A 92 -17.32 -25.92 -3.63
C GLY A 92 -18.83 -25.88 -3.46
N GLY A 93 -19.52 -24.88 -4.01
CA GLY A 93 -20.97 -24.72 -3.95
C GLY A 93 -21.67 -25.16 -5.24
N ALA A 94 -21.73 -26.46 -5.50
CA ALA A 94 -22.66 -26.98 -6.51
C ALA A 94 -24.10 -26.91 -5.95
N PRO A 95 -25.09 -26.32 -6.65
CA PRO A 95 -26.49 -26.51 -6.30
C PRO A 95 -26.81 -28.00 -6.46
N GLY A 96 -27.13 -28.67 -5.35
CA GLY A 96 -27.57 -30.06 -5.37
C GLY A 96 -28.73 -30.23 -6.35
N PRO A 97 -28.79 -31.35 -7.10
CA PRO A 97 -29.85 -31.55 -8.08
C PRO A 97 -31.19 -31.45 -7.35
N ALA A 98 -32.04 -30.54 -7.84
CA ALA A 98 -33.42 -30.42 -7.40
C ALA A 98 -34.04 -31.82 -7.38
N GLY A 99 -34.42 -32.27 -6.18
CA GLY A 99 -35.10 -33.53 -5.97
C GLY A 99 -36.37 -33.55 -6.80
N ASN A 100 -36.45 -34.51 -7.72
CA ASN A 100 -37.71 -34.96 -8.29
C ASN A 100 -38.25 -36.03 -7.34
N GLY A 101 -39.46 -35.83 -6.83
CA GLY A 101 -40.15 -36.74 -5.92
C GLY A 101 -41.33 -36.07 -5.24
#